data_AF-A0A210QYZ3-F1
#
_entry.id   AF-A0A210QYZ3-F1
#
_cell.length_a   1.000
_cell.length_b   1.000
_cell.length_c   1.000
_cell.angle_alpha   90.00
_cell.angle_beta   90.00
_cell.angle_gamma   90.00
#
_symmetry.space_group_name_H-M   'P 1'
#
loop_
_entity.id
_entity.type
_entity.pdbx_description
1 polymer ?
#
loop_
_entity_poly.entity_id
_entity_poly.type
_entity_poly.pdbx_seq_one_letter_code
_entity_poly.pdbx_strand_id
1 'polypeptide(L)'
;MTANEIENRQKLLRAVKKEVKQIMEEAVTRKFVHEESSSITSLSGAVEACLLHGLRKRALGLFKHSTTTALLQKVSKNFEPAAVILKLLSDVESSNDPNNIFAIN
;
A
#
# COMPACT_ATOMS: atom_id res chain seq x y z
N MET A 1 7.99 -14.56 18.84
CA MET A 1 7.90 -14.90 17.41
C MET A 1 8.39 -16.32 17.23
N THR A 2 7.56 -17.17 16.64
CA THR A 2 7.87 -18.56 16.31
C THR A 2 8.87 -18.62 15.14
N ALA A 3 9.59 -19.73 14.98
CA ALA A 3 10.50 -19.93 13.85
C ALA A 3 9.81 -19.72 12.49
N ASN A 4 8.55 -20.14 12.36
CA ASN A 4 7.73 -19.97 11.17
C ASN A 4 7.42 -18.50 10.87
N GLU A 5 7.16 -17.67 11.89
CA GLU A 5 6.96 -16.22 11.71
C GLU A 5 8.24 -15.52 11.24
N ILE A 6 9.40 -15.96 11.71
CA ILE A 6 10.70 -15.43 11.28
C ILE A 6 10.96 -15.79 9.83
N GLU A 7 10.70 -17.04 9.44
CA GLU A 7 10.87 -17.50 8.05
C GLU A 7 9.91 -16.76 7.11
N ASN A 8 8.64 -16.61 7.48
CA ASN A 8 7.65 -15.87 6.70
C ASN A 8 8.03 -14.39 6.56
N ARG A 9 8.49 -13.75 7.64
CA ARG A 9 9.04 -12.39 7.58
C ARG A 9 10.21 -12.29 6.61
N GLN A 10 11.13 -13.25 6.64
CA GLN A 10 12.27 -13.27 5.71
C GLN A 10 11.81 -13.45 4.25
N LYS A 11 10.83 -14.30 3.98
CA LYS A 11 10.24 -14.47 2.64
C LYS A 11 9.64 -13.17 2.13
N LEU A 12 8.86 -12.46 2.95
CA LEU A 12 8.26 -11.17 2.60
C LEU A 12 9.33 -10.10 2.33
N LEU A 13 10.36 -10.01 3.19
CA LEU A 13 11.46 -9.08 2.98
C LEU A 13 12.25 -9.38 1.69
N ARG A 14 12.43 -10.65 1.34
CA ARG A 14 13.06 -11.05 0.07
C ARG A 14 12.20 -10.64 -1.12
N ALA A 15 10.88 -10.82 -1.05
CA ALA A 15 9.95 -10.42 -2.10
C ALA A 15 10.03 -8.90 -2.34
N VAL A 16 9.87 -8.08 -1.29
CA VAL A 16 9.97 -6.61 -1.41
C VAL A 16 11.30 -6.19 -2.02
N LYS A 17 12.42 -6.75 -1.54
CA LYS A 17 13.75 -6.44 -2.10
C LYS A 17 13.88 -6.79 -3.59
N LYS A 18 13.29 -7.91 -4.01
CA LYS A 18 13.28 -8.33 -5.42
C LYS A 18 12.51 -7.32 -6.27
N GLU A 19 11.31 -6.94 -5.85
CA GLU A 19 10.46 -6.00 -6.61
C GLU A 19 11.09 -4.60 -6.69
N VAL A 20 11.73 -4.12 -5.61
CA VAL A 20 12.48 -2.85 -5.62
C VAL A 20 13.63 -2.90 -6.63
N LYS A 21 14.37 -4.00 -6.66
CA LYS A 21 15.45 -4.19 -7.64
C LYS A 21 14.91 -4.18 -9.07
N GLN A 22 13.79 -4.85 -9.32
CA GLN A 22 13.16 -4.88 -10.64
C GLN A 22 12.75 -3.48 -11.12
N ILE A 23 12.10 -2.68 -10.27
CA ILE A 23 11.72 -1.29 -10.61
C ILE A 23 12.95 -0.42 -10.85
N MET A 24 14.01 -0.60 -10.06
CA MET A 24 15.26 0.14 -10.25
C MET A 24 15.90 -0.18 -11.61
N GLU A 25 15.94 -1.45 -12.01
CA GLU A 25 16.45 -1.88 -13.33
C GLU A 25 15.56 -1.35 -14.47
N GLU A 26 14.24 -1.40 -14.31
CA GLU A 26 13.29 -0.86 -15.28
C GLU A 26 13.47 0.65 -15.44
N ALA A 27 13.55 1.41 -14.33
CA ALA A 27 13.74 2.85 -14.35
C ALA A 27 15.04 3.25 -15.05
N VAL A 28 16.12 2.50 -14.84
CA VAL A 28 17.41 2.74 -15.50
C VAL A 28 17.32 2.44 -17.00
N THR A 29 16.68 1.34 -17.38
CA THR A 29 16.65 0.87 -18.77
C THR A 29 15.65 1.66 -19.63
N ARG A 30 14.45 1.90 -19.10
CA ARG A 30 13.35 2.56 -19.81
C ARG A 30 13.32 4.07 -19.61
N LYS A 31 14.12 4.61 -18.67
CA LYS A 31 14.16 6.02 -18.24
C LYS A 31 12.85 6.56 -17.63
N PHE A 32 11.80 5.76 -17.67
CA PHE A 32 10.47 6.07 -17.17
C PHE A 32 9.80 4.78 -16.71
N VAL A 33 9.08 4.85 -15.59
CA VAL A 33 8.26 3.75 -15.08
C VAL A 33 6.82 4.24 -15.09
N HIS A 34 5.96 3.57 -15.86
CA HIS A 34 4.55 3.91 -15.94
C HIS A 34 3.83 3.45 -14.67
N GLU A 35 2.85 4.23 -14.20
CA GLU A 35 2.07 3.90 -13.00
C GLU A 35 1.28 2.59 -13.15
N GLU A 36 0.88 2.25 -14.37
CA GLU A 36 0.22 0.99 -14.73
C GLU A 36 1.20 -0.16 -15.03
N SER A 37 2.50 0.05 -14.84
CA SER A 37 3.50 -1.01 -15.08
C SER A 37 3.22 -2.20 -14.15
N SER A 38 3.39 -3.41 -14.69
CA SER A 38 3.25 -4.64 -13.92
C SER A 38 4.22 -4.70 -12.73
N SER A 39 5.39 -4.06 -12.84
CA SER A 39 6.34 -3.95 -11.74
C SER A 39 5.85 -3.06 -10.60
N ILE A 40 5.07 -2.00 -10.88
CA ILE A 40 4.43 -1.17 -9.85
C ILE A 40 3.35 -1.98 -9.11
N THR A 41 2.48 -2.68 -9.85
CA THR A 41 1.44 -3.55 -9.27
C THR A 41 2.05 -4.69 -8.45
N SER A 42 3.16 -5.27 -8.90
CA SER A 42 3.86 -6.33 -8.17
C SER A 42 4.50 -5.82 -6.87
N LEU A 43 5.16 -4.65 -6.93
CA LEU A 43 5.72 -4.01 -5.74
C LEU A 43 4.64 -3.66 -4.72
N SER A 44 3.51 -3.08 -5.16
CA SER A 44 2.42 -2.69 -4.25
C SER A 44 1.86 -3.90 -3.50
N GLY A 45 1.67 -5.03 -4.19
CA GLY A 45 1.25 -6.29 -3.57
C GLY A 45 2.28 -6.83 -2.56
N ALA A 46 3.58 -6.77 -2.89
CA ALA A 46 4.64 -7.20 -1.97
C ALA A 46 4.71 -6.31 -0.70
N VAL A 47 4.56 -5.00 -0.87
CA VAL A 47 4.53 -4.03 0.24
C VAL A 47 3.29 -4.25 1.09
N GLU A 48 2.11 -4.43 0.50
CA GLU A 48 0.88 -4.71 1.23
C GLU A 48 0.99 -6.00 2.05
N ALA A 49 1.46 -7.10 1.45
CA ALA A 49 1.68 -8.35 2.17
C ALA A 49 2.67 -8.18 3.34
N CYS A 50 3.72 -7.37 3.15
CA CYS A 50 4.68 -7.05 4.20
C CYS A 50 4.06 -6.20 5.33
N LEU A 51 3.23 -5.22 5.01
CA LEU A 51 2.54 -4.38 5.98
C LEU A 51 1.51 -5.17 6.78
N LEU A 52 0.75 -6.05 6.13
CA LEU A 52 -0.24 -6.91 6.77
C LEU A 52 0.38 -7.97 7.67
N HIS A 53 1.65 -8.32 7.45
CA HIS A 53 2.36 -9.28 8.29
C HIS A 53 2.57 -8.75 9.70
N GLY A 54 1.92 -9.39 10.68
CA GLY A 54 1.97 -9.00 12.09
C GLY A 54 0.90 -7.97 12.48
N LEU A 55 0.10 -7.47 11.52
CA LEU A 55 -1.11 -6.71 11.85
C LEU A 55 -2.23 -7.67 12.24
N ARG A 56 -2.84 -7.39 13.40
CA ARG A 56 -4.02 -8.13 13.84
C ARG A 56 -5.20 -7.71 12.97
N LYS A 57 -5.66 -8.59 12.08
CA LYS A 57 -6.90 -8.39 11.31
C LYS A 57 -8.05 -8.21 12.30
N ARG A 58 -8.69 -7.05 12.28
CA ARG A 58 -9.85 -6.79 13.14
C ARG A 58 -11.09 -7.32 12.42
N ALA A 59 -11.65 -8.43 12.90
CA ALA A 59 -12.77 -9.13 12.29
C ALA A 59 -14.16 -8.50 12.56
N LEU A 60 -14.22 -7.25 13.03
CA LEU A 60 -15.48 -6.59 13.34
C LEU A 60 -15.92 -5.78 12.12
N GLY A 61 -17.00 -6.23 11.47
CA GLY A 61 -17.55 -5.71 10.21
C GLY A 61 -18.18 -4.31 10.27
N LEU A 62 -17.50 -3.37 10.94
CA LEU A 62 -17.95 -2.00 11.16
C LEU A 62 -16.99 -0.93 10.60
N PHE A 63 -15.85 -1.31 10.01
CA PHE A 63 -14.89 -0.35 9.49
C PHE A 63 -15.04 -0.21 7.97
N LYS A 64 -15.31 1.04 7.53
CA LYS A 64 -15.39 1.45 6.12
C LYS A 64 -14.05 1.29 5.37
N HIS A 65 -12.93 1.17 6.08
CA HIS A 65 -11.58 1.26 5.51
C HIS A 65 -10.78 -0.04 5.63
N SER A 66 -9.92 -0.29 4.63
CA SER A 66 -8.98 -1.41 4.62
C SER A 66 -8.05 -1.41 5.84
N THR A 67 -7.47 -2.57 6.19
CA THR A 67 -6.53 -2.67 7.32
C THR A 67 -5.32 -1.75 7.15
N THR A 68 -4.84 -1.59 5.91
CA THR A 68 -3.72 -0.71 5.55
C THR A 68 -4.12 0.77 5.67
N THR A 69 -5.32 1.15 5.23
CA THR A 69 -5.85 2.52 5.41
C THR A 69 -6.01 2.88 6.89
N ALA A 70 -6.51 1.94 7.71
CA ALA A 70 -6.62 2.16 9.16
C ALA A 70 -5.24 2.32 9.83
N LEU A 71 -4.22 1.59 9.36
CA LEU A 71 -2.85 1.79 9.81
C LEU A 71 -2.35 3.19 9.43
N LEU A 72 -2.56 3.61 8.18
CA LEU A 72 -2.16 4.93 7.69
C LEU A 72 -2.81 6.06 8.50
N GLN A 73 -4.12 5.95 8.79
CA GLN A 73 -4.84 6.88 9.67
C GLN A 73 -4.20 6.97 11.07
N LYS A 74 -3.73 5.85 11.62
CA LYS A 74 -3.05 5.85 12.92
C LYS A 74 -1.68 6.52 12.86
N VAL A 75 -0.88 6.22 11.84
CA VAL A 75 0.49 6.75 11.67
C VAL A 75 0.48 8.25 11.36
N SER A 76 -0.49 8.72 10.57
CA SER A 76 -0.60 10.13 10.17
C SER A 76 -0.66 11.12 11.34
N LYS A 77 -1.15 10.70 12.51
CA LYS A 77 -1.28 11.55 13.70
C LYS A 77 0.06 12.05 14.25
N ASN A 78 1.14 11.33 13.96
CA ASN A 78 2.48 11.61 14.50
C ASN A 78 3.55 11.72 13.41
N PHE A 79 3.15 11.63 12.13
CA PHE A 79 4.09 11.62 11.01
C PHE A 79 3.50 12.37 9.81
N GLU A 80 3.99 13.60 9.61
CA GLU A 80 3.47 14.54 8.60
C GLU A 80 3.41 13.95 7.18
N PRO A 81 4.43 13.23 6.67
CA PRO A 81 4.35 12.64 5.32
C PRO A 81 3.19 11.64 5.19
N ALA A 82 2.86 10.89 6.24
CA ALA A 82 1.70 10.01 6.22
C ALA A 82 0.36 10.77 6.22
N ALA A 83 0.30 11.95 6.84
CA ALA A 83 -0.89 12.81 6.79
C ALA A 83 -1.15 13.34 5.38
N VAL A 84 -0.10 13.73 4.65
CA VAL A 84 -0.20 14.13 3.24
C VAL A 84 -0.77 12.99 2.38
N ILE A 85 -0.24 11.78 2.54
CA ILE A 85 -0.72 10.60 1.79
C ILE A 85 -2.17 10.26 2.17
N LEU A 86 -2.55 10.36 3.44
CA LEU A 86 -3.92 10.11 3.89
C LEU A 86 -4.92 11.11 3.28
N LYS A 87 -4.54 12.38 3.17
CA LYS A 87 -5.36 13.40 2.51
C LYS A 87 -5.55 13.07 1.03
N LEU A 88 -4.47 12.77 0.32
CA LEU A 88 -4.52 12.36 -1.09
C LEU A 88 -5.42 11.13 -1.29
N LEU A 89 -5.31 10.12 -0.42
CA LEU A 89 -6.16 8.93 -0.47
C LEU A 89 -7.64 9.29 -0.29
N SER A 90 -7.95 10.19 0.64
CA SER A 90 -9.32 10.63 0.90
C SER A 90 -9.92 11.39 -0.29
N ASP A 91 -9.11 12.21 -0.98
CA ASP A 91 -9.51 12.94 -2.18
C ASP A 91 -9.78 11.97 -3.34
N VAL A 92 -8.95 10.94 -3.51
CA VAL A 92 -9.14 9.87 -4.51
C VAL A 92 -10.36 9.00 -4.21
N GLU A 93 -10.58 8.61 -2.96
CA GLU A 93 -11.77 7.84 -2.55
C GLU A 93 -13.06 8.64 -2.78
N SER A 94 -13.04 9.96 -2.56
CA SER A 94 -14.20 10.84 -2.77
C SER A 94 -14.50 11.09 -4.25
N SER A 95 -13.46 11.10 -5.09
CA SER A 95 -13.60 11.28 -6.55
C SER A 95 -14.12 10.02 -7.25
N ASN A 96 -13.89 8.85 -6.66
CA ASN A 96 -14.34 7.56 -7.19
C ASN A 96 -15.71 7.10 -6.66
N ASP A 97 -16.45 7.95 -5.94
CA ASP A 97 -17.79 7.62 -5.47
C ASP A 97 -18.80 7.70 -6.65
N PRO A 98 -19.39 6.58 -7.10
CA PRO A 98 -20.38 6.60 -8.17
C PRO A 98 -21.67 7.36 -7.80
N ASN A 99 -21.84 7.77 -6.54
CA ASN A 99 -22.97 8.61 -6.08
C ASN A 99 -22.64 10.11 -6.07
N ASN A 100 -21.44 10.53 -6.47
CA ASN A 100 -21.12 11.95 -6.61
C ASN A 100 -21.63 12.49 -7.95
N ILE A 101 -22.93 12.82 -8.00
CA ILE A 101 -23.66 13.36 -9.16
C ILE A 101 -23.10 14.73 -9.64
N PHE A 102 -22.10 15.29 -8.95
CA PHE A 102 -21.45 16.56 -9.30
C PHE A 102 -20.05 16.42 -9.92
N ALA A 103 -19.52 15.20 -10.10
CA ALA A 103 -18.22 14.99 -10.75
C ALA A 103 -18.29 14.96 -12.30
N ILE A 104 -19.49 15.13 -12.89
CA ILE A 104 -19.70 15.28 -14.32
C ILE A 104 -20.22 16.70 -14.58
N ASN A 105 -19.32 17.67 -14.64
CA ASN A 105 -19.53 18.91 -15.40
C ASN A 105 -18.19 19.57 -15.72
#